data_AF-A0A009HP88-F1
#
_entry.id   AF-A0A009HP88-F1
#
_cell.length_a   1.000
_cell.length_b   1.000
_cell.length_c   1.000
_cell.angle_alpha   90.00
_cell.angle_beta   90.00
_cell.angle_gamma   90.00
#
_symmetry.space_group_name_H-M   'P 1'
#
loop_
_entity.id
_entity.type
_entity.pdbx_description
1 polymer ?
#
loop_
_entity_poly.entity_id
_entity_poly.type
_entity_poly.pdbx_seq_one_letter_code
_entity_poly.pdbx_strand_id
1 'polypeptide(L)'
;MLNSYRQHLLEITELSPLQVWYEKVDASTLLENTECRKLRKKREKHLDSAQKRTAYSVLPKLTRQDQDTGFRHFVDDAPLLWHPDLDEPFGKDVDVFFQKYRDSLKYDRQVLFDRYQRTDIALKVVGVGSVGTRSAIALFQDADREPLILQMKEANPSILSPLFVDKVNHEGERVVHGQQLMQAASDIFLGFSSISNQHFHVRQLRDMKISVDLSDMDDEYFYEYAESCGLALAHAHAKSGNADVLMGYLGEGNTIVEVLQTYAEEYAERNLNDYDQFMNEVADGKIQLAGDDAL
;
A
#
# COMPACT_ATOMS: atom_id res chain seq x y z
N MET A 1 -11.68 -13.25 12.54
CA MET A 1 -11.85 -12.29 11.43
C MET A 1 -13.29 -12.16 10.96
N LEU A 2 -13.89 -13.17 10.30
CA LEU A 2 -15.21 -13.01 9.65
C LEU A 2 -16.36 -12.69 10.62
N ASN A 3 -16.35 -13.28 11.81
CA ASN A 3 -17.33 -12.94 12.85
C ASN A 3 -17.23 -11.46 13.24
N SER A 4 -16.01 -10.96 13.45
CA SER A 4 -15.77 -9.53 13.73
C SER A 4 -16.16 -8.64 12.55
N TYR A 5 -15.88 -9.04 11.31
CA TYR A 5 -16.31 -8.30 10.12
C TYR A 5 -17.84 -8.12 10.07
N ARG A 6 -18.59 -9.20 10.30
CA ARG A 6 -20.07 -9.16 10.32
C ARG A 6 -20.61 -8.36 11.49
N GLN A 7 -20.05 -8.56 12.67
CA GLN A 7 -20.45 -7.85 13.88
C GLN A 7 -20.30 -6.34 13.69
N HIS A 8 -19.16 -5.88 13.17
CA HIS A 8 -18.94 -4.45 12.93
C HIS A 8 -19.78 -3.91 11.78
N LEU A 9 -20.05 -4.69 10.72
CA LEU A 9 -21.03 -4.24 9.72
C LEU A 9 -22.41 -4.01 10.32
N LEU A 10 -22.87 -4.90 11.21
CA LEU A 10 -24.14 -4.75 11.92
C LEU A 10 -24.15 -3.54 12.87
N GLU A 11 -23.04 -3.25 13.53
CA GLU A 11 -22.92 -2.02 14.33
C GLU A 11 -22.97 -0.78 13.44
N ILE A 12 -22.33 -0.83 12.27
CA ILE A 12 -22.29 0.29 11.32
C ILE A 12 -23.67 0.54 10.69
N THR A 13 -24.57 -0.45 10.57
CA THR A 13 -25.94 -0.21 10.06
C THR A 13 -26.75 0.72 10.97
N GLU A 14 -26.36 0.87 12.25
CA GLU A 14 -26.98 1.83 13.18
C GLU A 14 -26.44 3.26 13.02
N LEU A 15 -25.42 3.45 12.17
CA LEU A 15 -24.78 4.74 11.91
C LEU A 15 -25.31 5.36 10.61
N SER A 16 -25.48 6.68 10.62
CA SER A 16 -25.68 7.43 9.38
C SER A 16 -24.41 7.39 8.51
N PRO A 17 -24.53 7.54 7.18
CA PRO A 17 -23.36 7.59 6.29
C PRO A 17 -22.31 8.61 6.72
N LEU A 18 -22.72 9.76 7.26
CA LEU A 18 -21.79 10.79 7.72
C LEU A 18 -21.03 10.36 8.99
N GLN A 19 -21.67 9.64 9.90
CA GLN A 19 -21.02 9.08 11.09
C GLN A 19 -19.96 8.05 10.70
N VAL A 20 -20.26 7.15 9.75
CA VAL A 20 -19.28 6.19 9.21
C VAL A 20 -18.05 6.90 8.62
N TRP A 21 -18.26 8.01 7.91
CA TRP A 21 -17.15 8.79 7.35
C TRP A 21 -16.32 9.53 8.39
N TYR A 22 -16.89 9.84 9.56
CA TYR A 22 -16.19 10.49 10.68
C TYR A 22 -15.59 9.51 11.66
N GLU A 23 -15.99 8.24 11.61
CA GLU A 23 -15.42 7.18 12.40
C GLU A 23 -13.93 7.01 12.07
N LYS A 24 -13.14 6.82 13.11
CA LYS A 24 -11.70 6.61 13.00
C LYS A 24 -11.37 5.28 13.61
N VAL A 25 -11.09 4.30 12.77
CA VAL A 25 -10.32 3.13 13.19
C VAL A 25 -8.85 3.56 13.27
N ASP A 26 -8.47 4.15 14.40
CA ASP A 26 -7.09 4.53 14.66
C ASP A 26 -6.34 3.50 15.50
N ALA A 27 -5.02 3.58 15.48
CA ALA A 27 -4.16 2.65 16.21
C ALA A 27 -4.33 2.75 17.73
N SER A 28 -4.77 3.91 18.24
CA SER A 28 -5.09 4.12 19.66
C SER A 28 -6.35 3.36 20.06
N THR A 29 -7.42 3.39 19.26
CA THR A 29 -8.64 2.59 19.49
C THR A 29 -8.32 1.10 19.49
N LEU A 30 -7.48 0.65 18.56
CA LEU A 30 -7.01 -0.75 18.54
C LEU A 30 -6.19 -1.10 19.79
N LEU A 31 -5.37 -0.18 20.31
CA LEU A 31 -4.59 -0.35 21.54
C LEU A 31 -5.45 -0.37 22.80
N GLU A 32 -6.43 0.52 22.89
CA GLU A 32 -7.38 0.61 24.00
C GLU A 32 -8.20 -0.68 24.10
N ASN A 33 -8.63 -1.23 22.96
CA ASN A 33 -9.40 -2.48 22.91
C ASN A 33 -8.54 -3.75 22.98
N THR A 34 -7.22 -3.63 23.14
CA THR A 34 -6.32 -4.80 23.28
C THR A 34 -6.32 -5.29 24.74
N GLU A 35 -7.06 -6.35 25.06
CA GLU A 35 -7.13 -6.85 26.43
C GLU A 35 -5.81 -7.49 26.89
N CYS A 36 -5.15 -8.25 26.01
CA CYS A 36 -3.92 -8.92 26.38
C CYS A 36 -2.78 -7.92 26.62
N ARG A 37 -2.29 -7.87 27.87
CA ARG A 37 -1.25 -6.92 28.30
C ARG A 37 0.06 -7.05 27.51
N LYS A 38 0.45 -8.28 27.14
CA LYS A 38 1.66 -8.52 26.33
C LYS A 38 1.50 -7.91 24.94
N LEU A 39 0.32 -8.02 24.36
CA LEU A 39 0.00 -7.53 23.02
C LEU A 39 -0.16 -6.03 22.99
N ARG A 40 -0.82 -5.45 23.99
CA ARG A 40 -0.89 -4.00 24.14
C ARG A 40 0.52 -3.41 24.17
N LYS A 41 1.45 -4.00 24.94
CA LYS A 41 2.85 -3.57 24.98
C LYS A 41 3.58 -3.74 23.63
N LYS A 42 3.34 -4.84 22.90
CA LYS A 42 3.90 -5.02 21.53
C LYS A 42 3.35 -3.96 20.57
N ARG A 43 2.03 -3.74 20.55
CA ARG A 43 1.35 -2.74 19.72
C ARG A 43 1.79 -1.31 20.08
N GLU A 44 1.97 -0.98 21.36
CA GLU A 44 2.49 0.32 21.82
C GLU A 44 3.89 0.57 21.26
N LYS A 45 4.78 -0.42 21.40
CA LYS A 45 6.13 -0.35 20.84
C LYS A 45 6.10 -0.18 19.31
N HIS A 46 5.18 -0.85 18.63
CA HIS A 46 4.99 -0.69 17.19
C HIS A 46 4.50 0.70 16.82
N LEU A 47 3.53 1.26 17.55
CA LEU A 47 3.02 2.63 17.34
C LEU A 47 4.12 3.69 17.55
N ASP A 48 4.87 3.58 18.65
CA ASP A 48 6.01 4.45 18.94
C ASP A 48 7.09 4.37 17.84
N SER A 49 7.32 3.16 17.30
CA SER A 49 8.28 2.95 16.22
C SER A 49 7.75 3.52 14.90
N ALA A 50 6.44 3.42 14.63
CA ALA A 50 5.78 3.99 13.45
C ALA A 50 6.00 5.50 13.37
N GLN A 51 5.78 6.20 14.49
CA GLN A 51 5.92 7.65 14.58
C GLN A 51 7.34 8.14 14.32
N LYS A 52 8.35 7.31 14.63
CA LYS A 52 9.77 7.61 14.40
C LYS A 52 10.25 7.31 12.98
N ARG A 53 9.51 6.52 12.19
CA ARG A 53 9.86 6.14 10.81
C ARG A 53 9.29 7.12 9.79
N THR A 54 9.92 8.28 9.71
CA THR A 54 9.66 9.33 8.71
C THR A 54 10.58 9.15 7.49
N ALA A 55 10.45 10.01 6.47
CA ALA A 55 11.36 10.03 5.31
C ALA A 55 12.85 10.06 5.73
N TYR A 56 13.17 10.72 6.86
CA TYR A 56 14.52 10.77 7.46
C TYR A 56 15.12 9.40 7.81
N SER A 57 14.29 8.38 8.06
CA SER A 57 14.79 7.03 8.34
C SER A 57 15.26 6.29 7.08
N VAL A 58 14.71 6.64 5.92
CA VAL A 58 15.01 6.02 4.62
C VAL A 58 16.13 6.75 3.90
N LEU A 59 16.16 8.07 4.01
CA LEU A 59 17.07 8.93 3.27
C LEU A 59 18.55 8.55 3.37
N PRO A 60 19.13 8.27 4.56
CA PRO A 60 20.54 7.90 4.63
C PRO A 60 20.85 6.56 3.95
N LYS A 61 19.86 5.68 3.79
CA LYS A 61 20.04 4.36 3.15
C LYS A 61 19.97 4.45 1.63
N LEU A 62 19.20 5.39 1.09
CA LEU A 62 18.95 5.51 -0.36
C LEU A 62 19.70 6.66 -1.02
N THR A 63 20.15 7.66 -0.26
CA THR A 63 20.70 8.91 -0.81
C THR A 63 22.06 9.27 -0.22
N ARG A 64 22.87 9.96 -1.02
CA ARG A 64 24.09 10.63 -0.59
C ARG A 64 23.91 12.14 -0.72
N GLN A 65 24.50 12.89 0.21
CA GLN A 65 24.56 14.35 0.10
C GLN A 65 25.82 14.75 -0.64
N ASP A 66 25.65 15.60 -1.65
CA ASP A 66 26.72 16.24 -2.39
C ASP A 66 27.41 17.30 -1.50
N GLN A 67 28.73 17.29 -1.44
CA GLN A 67 29.48 18.15 -0.50
C GLN A 67 29.54 19.62 -0.95
N ASP A 68 29.48 19.88 -2.26
CA ASP A 68 29.65 21.22 -2.82
C ASP A 68 28.32 21.98 -2.88
N THR A 69 27.27 21.30 -3.33
CA THR A 69 25.92 21.86 -3.50
C THR A 69 25.05 21.65 -2.26
N GLY A 70 25.29 20.58 -1.51
CA GLY A 70 24.49 20.18 -0.35
C GLY A 70 23.16 19.50 -0.71
N PHE A 71 22.88 19.27 -1.99
CA PHE A 71 21.71 18.49 -2.43
C PHE A 71 21.89 17.00 -2.17
N ARG A 72 20.78 16.28 -2.04
CA ARG A 72 20.79 14.82 -1.96
C ARG A 72 20.46 14.23 -3.32
N HIS A 73 21.08 13.10 -3.63
CA HIS A 73 20.80 12.27 -4.80
C HIS A 73 20.71 10.80 -4.37
N PHE A 74 19.95 9.99 -5.10
CA PHE A 74 19.89 8.56 -4.94
C PHE A 74 21.24 7.92 -5.28
N VAL A 75 21.59 6.87 -4.55
CA VAL A 75 22.80 6.09 -4.83
C VAL A 75 22.40 4.90 -5.68
N ASP A 76 22.98 4.77 -6.87
CA ASP A 76 22.77 3.59 -7.71
C ASP A 76 23.24 2.31 -7.00
N ASP A 77 22.39 1.31 -7.07
CA ASP A 77 22.54 -0.02 -6.49
C ASP A 77 21.82 -1.01 -7.42
N ALA A 78 22.37 -1.20 -8.61
CA ALA A 78 21.76 -2.05 -9.64
C ALA A 78 21.76 -3.53 -9.20
N PRO A 79 20.66 -4.28 -9.41
CA PRO A 79 19.45 -3.90 -10.15
C PRO A 79 18.33 -3.30 -9.28
N LEU A 80 18.56 -3.05 -7.99
CA LEU A 80 17.53 -2.65 -7.04
C LEU A 80 17.14 -1.17 -7.13
N LEU A 81 18.09 -0.31 -7.48
CA LEU A 81 17.90 1.13 -7.60
C LEU A 81 18.85 1.69 -8.67
N TRP A 82 18.34 2.38 -9.68
CA TRP A 82 19.17 2.99 -10.71
C TRP A 82 18.52 4.22 -11.33
N HIS A 83 19.31 5.17 -11.80
CA HIS A 83 18.78 6.32 -12.55
C HIS A 83 18.26 5.90 -13.94
N PRO A 84 17.08 6.38 -14.36
CA PRO A 84 16.57 6.13 -15.71
C PRO A 84 17.43 6.82 -16.78
N ASP A 85 17.52 6.23 -17.96
CA ASP A 85 18.09 6.89 -19.13
C ASP A 85 17.18 8.08 -19.54
N LEU A 86 17.80 9.23 -19.83
CA LEU A 86 17.11 10.46 -20.21
C LEU A 86 16.44 10.36 -21.58
N ASP A 87 16.94 9.47 -22.44
CA ASP A 87 16.37 9.25 -23.77
C ASP A 87 15.16 8.29 -23.74
N GLU A 88 14.95 7.56 -22.64
CA GLU A 88 13.78 6.72 -22.45
C GLU A 88 12.53 7.53 -22.06
N PRO A 89 11.31 7.06 -22.40
CA PRO A 89 10.07 7.78 -22.10
C PRO A 89 9.92 8.21 -20.63
N PHE A 90 10.43 7.39 -19.71
CA PHE A 90 10.38 7.69 -18.28
C PHE A 90 11.27 8.88 -17.89
N GLY A 91 12.51 8.93 -18.38
CA GLY A 91 13.43 10.03 -18.12
C GLY A 91 13.01 11.31 -18.85
N LYS A 92 12.56 11.18 -20.10
CA LYS A 92 12.19 12.31 -20.96
C LYS A 92 10.93 13.05 -20.52
N ASP A 93 9.89 12.34 -20.10
CA ASP A 93 8.57 12.92 -19.82
C ASP A 93 8.33 13.21 -18.34
N VAL A 94 9.37 13.16 -17.51
CA VAL A 94 9.27 13.28 -16.04
C VAL A 94 8.70 14.62 -15.59
N ASP A 95 9.01 15.73 -16.27
CA ASP A 95 8.48 17.06 -15.94
C ASP A 95 6.98 17.15 -16.22
N VAL A 96 6.57 16.65 -17.39
CA VAL A 96 5.16 16.58 -17.77
C VAL A 96 4.40 15.65 -16.83
N PHE A 97 5.02 14.54 -16.41
CA PHE A 97 4.45 13.61 -15.44
C PHE A 97 4.12 14.32 -14.11
N PHE A 98 5.09 15.07 -13.55
CA PHE A 98 4.89 15.74 -12.27
C PHE A 98 3.95 16.95 -12.35
N GLN A 99 3.88 17.63 -13.50
CA GLN A 99 2.85 18.64 -13.73
C GLN A 99 1.43 18.03 -13.68
N LYS A 100 1.21 16.93 -14.40
CA LYS A 100 -0.09 16.22 -14.36
C LYS A 100 -0.40 15.63 -12.99
N TYR A 101 0.61 15.09 -12.30
CA TYR A 101 0.46 14.59 -10.93
C TYR A 101 0.03 15.70 -9.98
N ARG A 102 0.69 16.86 -10.03
CA ARG A 102 0.29 18.05 -9.25
C ARG A 102 -1.19 18.35 -9.49
N ASP A 103 -1.63 18.38 -10.74
CA ASP A 103 -3.01 18.71 -11.08
C ASP A 103 -4.02 17.65 -10.61
N SER A 104 -3.59 16.41 -10.36
CA SER A 104 -4.40 15.36 -9.73
C SER A 104 -4.63 15.54 -8.22
N LEU A 105 -3.80 16.35 -7.55
CA LEU A 105 -3.91 16.59 -6.12
C LEU A 105 -5.03 17.59 -5.80
N LYS A 106 -5.58 17.51 -4.58
CA LYS A 106 -6.45 18.57 -4.05
C LYS A 106 -5.70 19.90 -4.02
N TYR A 107 -6.41 21.00 -4.26
CA TYR A 107 -5.81 22.33 -4.43
C TYR A 107 -4.93 22.76 -3.23
N ASP A 108 -5.36 22.50 -2.00
CA ASP A 108 -4.57 22.80 -0.80
C ASP A 108 -3.24 22.02 -0.77
N ARG A 109 -3.21 20.82 -1.34
CA ARG A 109 -2.01 19.97 -1.48
C ARG A 109 -1.15 20.37 -2.65
N GLN A 110 -1.71 20.94 -3.71
CA GLN A 110 -0.93 21.58 -4.79
C GLN A 110 -0.08 22.72 -4.24
N VAL A 111 -0.68 23.62 -3.45
CA VAL A 111 0.03 24.75 -2.83
C VAL A 111 1.16 24.29 -1.91
N LEU A 112 1.00 23.16 -1.22
CA LEU A 112 2.06 22.56 -0.43
C LEU A 112 3.14 21.93 -1.33
N PHE A 113 2.75 21.16 -2.34
CA PHE A 113 3.67 20.50 -3.27
C PHE A 113 4.55 21.50 -4.02
N ASP A 114 4.01 22.66 -4.40
CA ASP A 114 4.74 23.73 -5.10
C ASP A 114 5.91 24.33 -4.29
N ARG A 115 5.98 24.06 -2.99
CA ARG A 115 7.12 24.48 -2.13
C ARG A 115 8.31 23.54 -2.25
N TYR A 116 8.14 22.39 -2.89
CA TYR A 116 9.13 21.35 -3.04
C TYR A 116 9.61 21.29 -4.50
N GLN A 117 10.92 21.34 -4.70
CA GLN A 117 11.53 21.17 -6.00
C GLN A 117 12.01 19.72 -6.17
N ARG A 118 11.73 19.09 -7.32
CA ARG A 118 12.31 17.78 -7.65
C ARG A 118 13.81 17.95 -7.82
N THR A 119 14.59 17.22 -7.03
CA THR A 119 16.06 17.22 -7.11
C THR A 119 16.60 15.97 -7.75
N ASP A 120 15.89 14.85 -7.66
CA ASP A 120 16.36 13.58 -8.23
C ASP A 120 15.25 12.56 -8.51
N ILE A 121 15.53 11.55 -9.34
CA ILE A 121 14.63 10.44 -9.66
C ILE A 121 15.40 9.15 -9.96
N ALA A 122 14.92 8.03 -9.42
CA ALA A 122 15.48 6.71 -9.67
C ALA A 122 14.39 5.66 -9.89
N LEU A 123 14.64 4.69 -10.77
CA LEU A 123 13.85 3.47 -10.91
C LEU A 123 14.22 2.51 -9.78
N LYS A 124 13.22 1.81 -9.24
CA LYS A 124 13.38 0.94 -8.08
C LYS A 124 12.68 -0.39 -8.30
N VAL A 125 13.40 -1.49 -8.10
CA VAL A 125 12.76 -2.81 -7.93
C VAL A 125 12.08 -2.87 -6.57
N VAL A 126 10.81 -3.26 -6.57
CA VAL A 126 9.98 -3.45 -5.36
C VAL A 126 9.83 -4.93 -5.05
N GLY A 127 9.26 -5.25 -3.88
CA GLY A 127 9.13 -6.63 -3.41
C GLY A 127 8.37 -7.57 -4.35
N VAL A 128 8.54 -8.87 -4.12
CA VAL A 128 8.14 -9.99 -4.99
C VAL A 128 6.74 -9.88 -5.61
N GLY A 129 5.74 -9.39 -4.87
CA GLY A 129 4.37 -9.22 -5.36
C GLY A 129 4.16 -8.11 -6.40
N SER A 130 5.22 -7.45 -6.87
CA SER A 130 5.14 -6.41 -7.91
C SER A 130 6.34 -6.42 -8.84
N VAL A 131 7.13 -7.52 -8.84
CA VAL A 131 8.18 -7.74 -9.84
C VAL A 131 7.51 -7.83 -11.22
N GLY A 132 8.10 -7.16 -12.22
CA GLY A 132 7.53 -7.01 -13.55
C GLY A 132 6.64 -5.77 -13.74
N THR A 133 6.45 -4.95 -12.70
CA THR A 133 5.81 -3.63 -12.81
C THR A 133 6.84 -2.52 -12.59
N ARG A 134 6.65 -1.38 -13.27
CA ARG A 134 7.51 -0.21 -13.08
C ARG A 134 7.25 0.43 -11.72
N SER A 135 8.32 0.64 -10.97
CA SER A 135 8.30 1.50 -9.80
C SER A 135 9.49 2.44 -9.84
N ALA A 136 9.25 3.67 -9.37
CA ALA A 136 10.25 4.70 -9.28
C ALA A 136 10.07 5.50 -7.99
N ILE A 137 11.13 6.18 -7.60
CA ILE A 137 11.15 7.10 -6.49
C ILE A 137 11.70 8.45 -6.97
N ALA A 138 11.09 9.53 -6.53
CA ALA A 138 11.53 10.88 -6.80
C ALA A 138 11.81 11.59 -5.49
N LEU A 139 12.96 12.25 -5.43
CA LEU A 139 13.37 13.09 -4.32
C LEU A 139 13.00 14.53 -4.63
N PHE A 140 12.31 15.14 -3.68
CA PHE A 140 12.00 16.54 -3.67
C PHE A 140 12.58 17.19 -2.42
N GLN A 141 12.96 18.46 -2.50
CA GLN A 141 13.47 19.22 -1.38
C GLN A 141 12.83 20.62 -1.36
N ASP A 142 12.50 21.13 -0.18
CA ASP A 142 12.06 22.52 -0.04
C ASP A 142 13.25 23.49 0.08
N ALA A 143 12.94 24.76 0.35
CA ALA A 143 13.95 25.82 0.50
C ALA A 143 14.94 25.57 1.66
N ASP A 144 14.51 24.88 2.71
CA ASP A 144 15.32 24.50 3.87
C ASP A 144 16.03 23.15 3.65
N ARG A 145 15.92 22.60 2.43
CA ARG A 145 16.43 21.29 2.00
C ARG A 145 15.72 20.11 2.66
N GLU A 146 14.55 20.36 3.25
CA GLU A 146 13.79 19.31 3.90
C GLU A 146 13.20 18.36 2.84
N PRO A 147 13.38 17.04 3.03
CA PRO A 147 13.17 16.08 1.96
C PRO A 147 11.73 15.52 1.94
N LEU A 148 11.19 15.42 0.73
CA LEU A 148 9.96 14.71 0.41
C LEU A 148 10.30 13.62 -0.61
N ILE A 149 10.09 12.34 -0.25
CA ILE A 149 10.25 11.24 -1.21
C ILE A 149 8.87 10.78 -1.67
N LEU A 150 8.65 10.82 -2.98
CA LEU A 150 7.46 10.25 -3.62
C LEU A 150 7.81 8.93 -4.29
N GLN A 151 6.95 7.94 -4.14
CA GLN A 151 6.99 6.67 -4.87
C GLN A 151 5.92 6.68 -5.94
N MET A 152 6.34 6.39 -7.16
CA MET A 152 5.49 6.14 -8.32
C MET A 152 5.39 4.63 -8.51
N LYS A 153 4.17 4.13 -8.64
CA LYS A 153 3.93 2.70 -8.87
C LYS A 153 2.94 2.52 -10.00
N GLU A 154 3.35 1.72 -10.99
CA GLU A 154 2.50 1.35 -12.11
C GLU A 154 1.22 0.67 -11.59
N ALA A 155 0.09 1.09 -12.15
CA ALA A 155 -1.23 0.59 -11.84
C ALA A 155 -1.74 -0.25 -13.01
N ASN A 156 -1.80 -1.55 -12.79
CA ASN A 156 -2.36 -2.50 -13.76
C ASN A 156 -3.89 -2.54 -13.69
N PRO A 157 -4.54 -2.99 -14.77
CA PRO A 157 -5.96 -3.34 -14.75
C PRO A 157 -6.30 -4.26 -13.58
N SER A 158 -7.42 -3.97 -12.92
CA SER A 158 -7.95 -4.88 -11.89
C SER A 158 -8.26 -6.24 -12.52
N ILE A 159 -7.93 -7.33 -11.82
CA ILE A 159 -8.35 -8.68 -12.22
C ILE A 159 -9.88 -8.82 -12.26
N LEU A 160 -10.59 -7.97 -11.51
CA LEU A 160 -12.05 -7.91 -11.50
C LEU A 160 -12.62 -7.02 -12.61
N SER A 161 -11.78 -6.24 -13.33
CA SER A 161 -12.24 -5.35 -14.40
C SER A 161 -13.05 -6.03 -15.51
N PRO A 162 -12.89 -7.33 -15.84
CA PRO A 162 -13.76 -8.01 -16.80
C PRO A 162 -15.21 -8.18 -16.31
N LEU A 163 -15.45 -8.15 -14.98
CA LEU A 163 -16.78 -8.32 -14.38
C LEU A 163 -17.63 -7.05 -14.45
N PHE A 164 -17.01 -5.90 -14.74
CA PHE A 164 -17.69 -4.61 -14.80
C PHE A 164 -17.88 -4.16 -16.25
N VAL A 165 -19.09 -3.67 -16.54
CA VAL A 165 -19.45 -3.09 -17.85
C VAL A 165 -18.65 -1.81 -18.08
N ASP A 166 -18.61 -0.93 -17.08
CA ASP A 166 -17.87 0.31 -17.14
C ASP A 166 -16.36 0.05 -17.01
N LYS A 167 -15.60 0.58 -17.97
CA LYS A 167 -14.14 0.54 -17.93
C LYS A 167 -13.62 1.83 -17.30
N VAL A 168 -12.58 1.68 -16.49
CA VAL A 168 -11.89 2.85 -15.94
C VAL A 168 -10.99 3.48 -17.01
N ASN A 169 -10.98 4.80 -17.06
CA ASN A 169 -10.16 5.53 -18.01
C ASN A 169 -8.69 5.54 -17.61
N HIS A 170 -8.40 5.54 -16.30
CA HIS A 170 -7.05 5.60 -15.76
C HIS A 170 -6.91 4.71 -14.52
N GLU A 171 -6.02 3.72 -14.56
CA GLU A 171 -5.86 2.73 -13.48
C GLU A 171 -5.25 3.34 -12.21
N GLY A 172 -4.34 4.32 -12.37
CA GLY A 172 -3.79 5.08 -11.24
C GLY A 172 -4.87 5.85 -10.47
N GLU A 173 -5.76 6.57 -11.16
CA GLU A 173 -6.92 7.24 -10.60
C GLU A 173 -7.84 6.27 -9.87
N ARG A 174 -8.16 5.11 -10.47
CA ARG A 174 -8.95 4.05 -9.80
C ARG A 174 -8.34 3.64 -8.48
N VAL A 175 -7.03 3.40 -8.44
CA VAL A 175 -6.31 3.02 -7.21
C VAL A 175 -6.37 4.13 -6.16
N VAL A 176 -6.16 5.39 -6.57
CA VAL A 176 -6.22 6.55 -5.67
C VAL A 176 -7.61 6.72 -5.06
N HIS A 177 -8.66 6.70 -5.88
CA HIS A 177 -10.03 6.84 -5.38
C HIS A 177 -10.43 5.68 -4.47
N GLY A 178 -10.07 4.44 -4.82
CA GLY A 178 -10.33 3.28 -3.97
C GLY A 178 -9.66 3.41 -2.60
N GLN A 179 -8.40 3.87 -2.55
CA GLN A 179 -7.71 4.13 -1.29
C GLN A 179 -8.37 5.25 -0.47
N GLN A 180 -8.74 6.37 -1.10
CA GLN A 180 -9.39 7.50 -0.40
C GLN A 180 -10.79 7.14 0.15
N LEU A 181 -11.52 6.29 -0.57
CA LEU A 181 -12.82 5.78 -0.12
C LEU A 181 -12.68 4.81 1.05
N MET A 182 -11.76 3.84 0.97
CA MET A 182 -11.66 2.77 1.97
C MET A 182 -10.86 3.15 3.22
N GLN A 183 -9.76 3.90 3.07
CA GLN A 183 -8.85 4.17 4.18
C GLN A 183 -9.41 5.26 5.09
N ALA A 184 -9.31 5.06 6.40
CA ALA A 184 -9.69 6.08 7.39
C ALA A 184 -8.79 7.34 7.30
N ALA A 185 -7.50 7.14 7.00
CA ALA A 185 -6.55 8.21 6.71
C ALA A 185 -5.66 7.80 5.54
N SER A 186 -5.78 8.53 4.42
CA SER A 186 -4.88 8.36 3.27
C SER A 186 -3.73 9.35 3.32
N ASP A 187 -2.69 9.05 2.57
CA ASP A 187 -1.60 9.99 2.34
C ASP A 187 -2.09 11.28 1.67
N ILE A 188 -1.67 12.43 2.20
CA ILE A 188 -2.03 13.75 1.69
C ILE A 188 -1.47 14.04 0.28
N PHE A 189 -0.45 13.29 -0.16
CA PHE A 189 0.14 13.38 -1.50
C PHE A 189 -0.28 12.20 -2.39
N LEU A 190 -1.33 11.47 -2.01
CA LEU A 190 -1.89 10.43 -2.86
C LEU A 190 -2.50 11.06 -4.12
N GLY A 191 -1.92 10.76 -5.28
CA GLY A 191 -2.36 11.26 -6.59
C GLY A 191 -1.98 10.30 -7.71
N PHE A 192 -2.20 10.69 -8.96
CA PHE A 192 -1.97 9.82 -10.11
C PHE A 192 -1.48 10.63 -11.32
N SER A 193 -0.81 9.95 -12.25
CA SER A 193 -0.36 10.53 -13.50
C SER A 193 0.00 9.40 -14.48
N SER A 194 0.42 9.75 -15.69
CA SER A 194 0.74 8.80 -16.75
C SER A 194 2.05 9.15 -17.44
N ILE A 195 2.78 8.13 -17.87
CA ILE A 195 3.93 8.24 -18.79
C ILE A 195 3.59 7.45 -20.03
N SER A 196 3.51 8.12 -21.18
CA SER A 196 2.97 7.52 -22.41
C SER A 196 1.59 6.88 -22.14
N ASN A 197 1.44 5.57 -22.33
CA ASN A 197 0.20 4.81 -22.06
C ASN A 197 0.19 4.07 -20.72
N GLN A 198 1.21 4.28 -19.87
CA GLN A 198 1.31 3.62 -18.57
C GLN A 198 0.73 4.51 -17.47
N HIS A 199 -0.14 3.93 -16.65
CA HIS A 199 -0.81 4.63 -15.57
C HIS A 199 -0.07 4.40 -14.25
N PHE A 200 0.11 5.47 -13.48
CA PHE A 200 0.77 5.43 -12.18
C PHE A 200 -0.12 6.01 -11.10
N HIS A 201 -0.04 5.45 -9.90
CA HIS A 201 -0.39 6.17 -8.68
C HIS A 201 0.88 6.57 -7.95
N VAL A 202 0.81 7.69 -7.25
CA VAL A 202 1.92 8.35 -6.56
C VAL A 202 1.54 8.54 -5.11
N ARG A 203 2.47 8.23 -4.20
CA ARG A 203 2.31 8.38 -2.74
C ARG A 203 3.65 8.74 -2.10
N GLN A 204 3.68 9.25 -0.89
CA GLN A 204 4.90 9.37 -0.11
C GLN A 204 5.50 7.99 0.13
N LEU A 205 6.82 7.89 -0.05
CA LEU A 205 7.57 6.75 0.42
C LEU A 205 7.81 6.92 1.92
N ARG A 206 7.05 6.17 2.73
CA ARG A 206 7.29 6.08 4.18
C ARG A 206 7.81 4.68 4.51
N ASP A 207 8.79 4.57 5.40
CA ASP A 207 9.21 3.28 5.99
C ASP A 207 8.23 2.81 7.07
N MET A 208 6.93 2.94 6.79
CA MET A 208 5.88 2.51 7.70
C MET A 208 5.43 1.07 7.39
N LYS A 209 6.31 0.25 6.81
CA LYS A 209 6.06 -1.20 6.75
C LYS A 209 6.26 -1.78 8.15
N ILE A 210 5.28 -1.55 9.00
CA ILE A 210 5.07 -2.38 10.18
C ILE A 210 4.42 -3.65 9.64
N SER A 211 5.27 -4.60 9.26
CA SER A 211 4.84 -5.97 9.04
C SER A 211 4.60 -6.59 10.41
N VAL A 212 3.45 -7.23 10.55
CA VAL A 212 3.19 -8.07 11.70
C VAL A 212 3.91 -9.38 11.46
N ASP A 213 4.79 -9.76 12.39
CA ASP A 213 5.47 -11.04 12.32
C ASP A 213 4.51 -12.13 12.78
N LEU A 214 3.98 -12.88 11.82
CA LEU A 214 3.03 -13.96 12.06
C LEU A 214 3.69 -15.16 12.76
N SER A 215 5.02 -15.33 12.64
CA SER A 215 5.73 -16.47 13.21
C SER A 215 5.90 -16.37 14.73
N ASP A 216 5.85 -15.14 15.26
CA ASP A 216 6.00 -14.80 16.68
C ASP A 216 4.64 -14.59 17.40
N MET A 217 3.53 -15.01 16.76
CA MET A 217 2.19 -14.91 17.33
C MET A 217 1.84 -16.16 18.14
N ASP A 218 1.38 -15.96 19.38
CA ASP A 218 0.61 -16.98 20.09
C ASP A 218 -0.87 -16.92 19.66
N ASP A 219 -1.64 -17.93 20.04
CA ASP A 219 -3.05 -18.06 19.64
C ASP A 219 -3.88 -16.82 20.02
N GLU A 220 -3.68 -16.30 21.24
CA GLU A 220 -4.35 -15.10 21.74
C GLU A 220 -4.06 -13.89 20.84
N TYR A 221 -2.79 -13.70 20.44
CA TYR A 221 -2.44 -12.61 19.52
C TYR A 221 -3.05 -12.78 18.14
N PHE A 222 -3.02 -14.01 17.64
CA PHE A 222 -3.57 -14.30 16.33
C PHE A 222 -5.07 -13.97 16.28
N TYR A 223 -5.84 -14.35 17.32
CA TYR A 223 -7.27 -14.04 17.40
C TYR A 223 -7.55 -12.53 17.43
N GLU A 224 -6.88 -11.78 18.32
CA GLU A 224 -7.08 -10.32 18.39
C GLU A 224 -6.64 -9.60 17.09
N TYR A 225 -5.59 -10.10 16.43
CA TYR A 225 -5.15 -9.56 15.15
C TYR A 225 -6.21 -9.81 14.06
N ALA A 226 -6.74 -11.04 14.01
CA ALA A 226 -7.80 -11.40 13.08
C ALA A 226 -9.10 -10.60 13.32
N GLU A 227 -9.44 -10.28 14.56
CA GLU A 227 -10.53 -9.35 14.89
C GLU A 227 -10.25 -7.94 14.39
N SER A 228 -9.05 -7.42 14.64
CA SER A 228 -8.64 -6.09 14.15
C SER A 228 -8.73 -5.99 12.62
N CYS A 229 -8.37 -7.06 11.89
CA CYS A 229 -8.54 -7.15 10.44
C CYS A 229 -10.03 -7.16 10.03
N GLY A 230 -10.89 -7.84 10.79
CA GLY A 230 -12.34 -7.86 10.57
C GLY A 230 -12.95 -6.46 10.69
N LEU A 231 -12.64 -5.75 11.78
CA LEU A 231 -13.02 -4.35 12.00
C LEU A 231 -12.56 -3.44 10.86
N ALA A 232 -11.28 -3.49 10.51
CA ALA A 232 -10.72 -2.64 9.46
C ALA A 232 -11.40 -2.88 8.11
N LEU A 233 -11.70 -4.13 7.78
CA LEU A 233 -12.39 -4.50 6.55
C LEU A 233 -13.85 -4.03 6.55
N ALA A 234 -14.57 -4.17 7.68
CA ALA A 234 -15.95 -3.73 7.82
C ALA A 234 -16.07 -2.23 7.61
N HIS A 235 -15.23 -1.46 8.30
CA HIS A 235 -15.16 -0.01 8.15
C HIS A 235 -14.82 0.41 6.72
N ALA A 236 -13.81 -0.22 6.09
CA ALA A 236 -13.43 0.07 4.72
C ALA A 236 -14.59 -0.16 3.74
N HIS A 237 -15.25 -1.32 3.83
CA HIS A 237 -16.36 -1.68 2.95
C HIS A 237 -17.59 -0.82 3.17
N ALA A 238 -17.93 -0.51 4.43
CA ALA A 238 -19.06 0.36 4.74
C ALA A 238 -18.82 1.81 4.29
N LYS A 239 -17.60 2.33 4.40
CA LYS A 239 -17.25 3.67 3.92
C LYS A 239 -17.27 3.78 2.40
N SER A 240 -16.80 2.76 1.70
CA SER A 240 -16.79 2.70 0.23
C SER A 240 -18.12 2.25 -0.39
N GLY A 241 -19.05 1.74 0.42
CA GLY A 241 -20.26 1.06 -0.02
C GLY A 241 -21.44 1.34 0.90
N ASN A 242 -22.33 0.35 1.06
CA ASN A 242 -23.49 0.43 1.94
C ASN A 242 -23.53 -0.82 2.83
N ALA A 243 -23.51 -0.61 4.15
CA ALA A 243 -23.49 -1.70 5.13
C ALA A 243 -24.75 -2.56 5.07
N ASP A 244 -25.93 -1.97 4.85
CA ASP A 244 -27.20 -2.71 4.74
C ASP A 244 -27.19 -3.67 3.55
N VAL A 245 -26.69 -3.23 2.39
CA VAL A 245 -26.56 -4.06 1.19
C VAL A 245 -25.60 -5.21 1.43
N LEU A 246 -24.47 -4.93 2.08
CA LEU A 246 -23.49 -5.96 2.43
C LEU A 246 -24.10 -6.98 3.41
N MET A 247 -24.79 -6.52 4.45
CA MET A 247 -25.46 -7.41 5.40
C MET A 247 -26.56 -8.25 4.73
N GLY A 248 -27.34 -7.66 3.82
CA GLY A 248 -28.32 -8.37 3.01
C GLY A 248 -27.68 -9.45 2.12
N TYR A 249 -26.51 -9.18 1.53
CA TYR A 249 -25.76 -10.15 0.73
C TYR A 249 -25.18 -11.29 1.57
N LEU A 250 -24.63 -10.97 2.74
CA LEU A 250 -24.08 -11.95 3.67
C LEU A 250 -25.15 -12.87 4.26
N GLY A 251 -26.37 -12.34 4.39
CA GLY A 251 -27.52 -13.06 4.92
C GLY A 251 -27.42 -13.38 6.41
N GLU A 252 -28.41 -14.12 6.88
CA GLU A 252 -28.47 -14.66 8.24
C GLU A 252 -27.72 -16.01 8.31
N GLY A 253 -27.16 -16.34 9.48
CA GLY A 253 -26.46 -17.62 9.69
C GLY A 253 -24.97 -17.59 9.38
N ASN A 254 -24.34 -18.77 9.19
CA ASN A 254 -22.88 -18.91 9.11
C ASN A 254 -22.37 -19.33 7.72
N THR A 255 -23.22 -19.37 6.70
CA THR A 255 -22.86 -19.85 5.36
C THR A 255 -21.62 -19.14 4.79
N ILE A 256 -21.53 -17.81 4.91
CA ILE A 256 -20.35 -17.08 4.43
C ILE A 256 -19.07 -17.43 5.20
N VAL A 257 -19.20 -17.73 6.50
CA VAL A 257 -18.06 -18.15 7.32
C VAL A 257 -17.57 -19.52 6.86
N GLU A 258 -18.49 -20.46 6.66
CA GLU A 258 -18.18 -21.81 6.16
C GLU A 258 -17.56 -21.75 4.75
N VAL A 259 -18.13 -20.97 3.83
CA VAL A 259 -17.61 -20.83 2.46
C VAL A 259 -16.20 -20.25 2.45
N LEU A 260 -15.96 -19.18 3.20
CA LEU A 260 -14.65 -18.54 3.24
C LEU A 260 -13.62 -19.36 4.02
N GLN A 261 -14.03 -20.13 5.03
CA GLN A 261 -13.16 -21.08 5.71
C GLN A 261 -12.74 -22.21 4.76
N THR A 262 -13.69 -22.85 4.08
CA THR A 262 -13.39 -23.88 3.08
C THR A 262 -12.47 -23.35 1.99
N TYR A 263 -12.77 -22.15 1.46
CA TYR A 263 -11.89 -21.50 0.48
C TYR A 263 -10.47 -21.28 1.04
N ALA A 264 -10.32 -20.83 2.29
CA ALA A 264 -9.02 -20.61 2.88
C ALA A 264 -8.21 -21.91 3.03
N GLU A 265 -8.85 -23.01 3.44
CA GLU A 265 -8.24 -24.33 3.56
C GLU A 265 -7.82 -24.88 2.19
N GLU A 266 -8.72 -24.84 1.20
CA GLU A 266 -8.44 -25.27 -0.18
C GLU A 266 -7.35 -24.42 -0.83
N TYR A 267 -7.34 -23.10 -0.58
CA TYR A 267 -6.33 -22.20 -1.11
C TYR A 267 -4.96 -22.43 -0.46
N ALA A 268 -4.92 -22.78 0.82
CA ALA A 268 -3.67 -23.14 1.50
C ALA A 268 -3.06 -24.42 0.89
N GLU A 269 -3.88 -25.44 0.63
CA GLU A 269 -3.44 -26.66 -0.06
C GLU A 269 -2.97 -26.34 -1.49
N ARG A 270 -3.72 -25.52 -2.22
CA ARG A 270 -3.34 -25.08 -3.57
C ARG A 270 -1.98 -24.39 -3.58
N ASN A 271 -1.75 -23.46 -2.65
CA ASN A 271 -0.50 -22.71 -2.57
C ASN A 271 0.69 -23.60 -2.22
N LEU A 272 0.50 -24.63 -1.38
CA LEU A 272 1.53 -25.62 -1.09
C LEU A 272 1.86 -26.45 -2.34
N ASN A 273 0.85 -26.93 -3.05
CA ASN A 273 1.03 -27.70 -4.29
C ASN A 273 1.73 -26.86 -5.38
N ASP A 274 1.37 -25.59 -5.52
CA ASP A 274 2.01 -24.66 -6.47
C ASP A 274 3.49 -24.41 -6.08
N TYR A 275 3.80 -24.32 -4.78
CA TYR A 275 5.18 -24.23 -4.30
C TYR A 275 5.99 -25.50 -4.60
N ASP A 276 5.43 -26.68 -4.33
CA ASP A 276 6.09 -27.95 -4.62
C ASP A 276 6.32 -28.12 -6.13
N GLN A 277 5.34 -27.75 -6.95
CA GLN A 277 5.50 -27.73 -8.41
C GLN A 277 6.62 -26.77 -8.82
N PHE A 278 6.64 -25.54 -8.29
CA PHE A 278 7.68 -24.57 -8.58
C PHE A 278 9.07 -25.12 -8.25
N MET A 279 9.24 -25.74 -7.07
CA MET A 279 10.51 -26.34 -6.66
C MET A 279 10.92 -27.53 -7.53
N ASN A 280 9.97 -28.36 -7.96
CA ASN A 280 10.23 -29.46 -8.89
C ASN A 280 10.65 -28.95 -10.28
N GLU A 281 10.01 -27.91 -10.80
CA GLU A 281 10.37 -27.31 -12.08
C GLU A 281 11.74 -26.62 -12.06
N VAL A 282 12.13 -26.06 -10.91
CA VAL A 282 13.50 -25.58 -10.65
C VAL A 282 14.48 -26.74 -10.66
N ALA A 283 14.19 -27.84 -9.96
CA ALA A 283 15.05 -29.03 -9.90
C ALA A 283 15.22 -29.70 -11.29
N ASP A 284 14.16 -29.71 -12.09
CA ASP A 284 14.14 -30.21 -13.48
C ASP A 284 14.83 -29.24 -14.47
N GLY A 285 15.26 -28.06 -14.03
CA GLY A 285 15.88 -27.04 -14.87
C GLY A 285 14.94 -26.34 -15.86
N LYS A 286 13.62 -26.48 -15.68
CA LYS A 286 12.60 -25.79 -16.48
C LYS A 286 12.48 -24.31 -16.09
N ILE A 287 12.66 -24.02 -14.80
CA ILE A 287 12.76 -22.66 -14.27
C ILE A 287 14.21 -22.38 -13.92
N GLN A 288 14.78 -21.34 -14.52
CA GLN A 288 16.12 -20.87 -14.17
C GLN A 288 16.04 -19.94 -12.96
N LEU A 289 16.84 -20.21 -11.93
CA LEU A 289 17.07 -19.27 -10.85
C LEU A 289 18.15 -18.28 -11.29
N ALA A 290 17.92 -17.00 -11.03
CA ALA A 290 18.98 -16.01 -11.14
C ALA A 290 20.04 -16.31 -10.04
N GLY A 291 21.33 -16.19 -10.38
CA GLY A 291 22.41 -16.33 -9.40
C GLY A 291 22.42 -15.18 -8.40
N ASP A 292 23.22 -15.32 -7.34
CA ASP A 292 23.35 -14.31 -6.28
C ASP A 292 23.77 -12.93 -6.82
N ASP A 293 24.43 -12.88 -7.98
CA ASP A 293 24.84 -11.64 -8.67
C ASP A 293 23.66 -10.78 -9.19
N ALA A 294 22.43 -11.30 -9.14
CA ALA A 294 21.21 -10.64 -9.63
C ALA A 294 20.39 -9.93 -8.52
N LEU A 295 20.85 -9.94 -7.27
CA LEU A 295 20.18 -9.36 -6.10
C LEU A 295 21.11 -8.39 -5.36
#